data_AF-A0A8S9XGA6-F1
#
_entry.id   AF-A0A8S9XGA6-F1
#
_cell.length_a   1.000
_cell.length_b   1.000
_cell.length_c   1.000
_cell.angle_alpha   90.00
_cell.angle_beta   90.00
_cell.angle_gamma   90.00
#
_symmetry.space_group_name_H-M   'P 1'
#
loop_
_entity.id
_entity.type
_entity.pdbx_description
1 polymer ?
#
loop_
_entity_poly.entity_id
_entity_poly.type
_entity_poly.pdbx_seq_one_letter_code
_entity_poly.pdbx_strand_id
1 'polypeptide(L)'
;DTLEPTTSFAECPAGYTGRYCTKLQTATDCTDEAKCMKQCRYDESRENHCSCDRNGVSVPQDTSRFECSLRLVNTSSQSESVRPLEQRLLKQITKHLKGANLIKYEEAKILNITSTGEVLFHFVGAKEDGQRVRELLMSLVEKAKLANFTLNPSHFSFKQQPTLLLQSVSVNRKDGRVGLGEDFEIKCIAQGSTSTTFQWYRDGVPINGSAAVRNVTTWVGPQDSSDKLVSYLMIESAQPLDEGEYTCQVVDWGIQQCKSVRLSVIQPLNVVVAPMSSTVQKGSNLTLRCYTAMNNKPGRGKLGYNWTRNKALFPMVPGKQFWEDLYPDGSILKLRDIQKGGVFTCQASEGVWGGEASARVDVLDSVLAGSRCPGEGPWSPSSPGLQASTHCPRGYHGTATRMCLLIEPGKGRWQVPDYSNCLSHHTALITNNRIVKENRREITTTMYHLSHPDGTRSKKELGSSSDGRPLTGFLHCLHC
;
A
#
# COMPACT_ATOMS: atom_id res chain seq x y z
N ASP A 1 14.10 -40.21 -24.72
CA ASP A 1 13.61 -40.49 -23.35
C ASP A 1 13.75 -39.28 -22.46
N THR A 2 12.80 -38.37 -22.63
CA THR A 2 12.61 -37.14 -21.85
C THR A 2 11.62 -37.43 -20.72
N LEU A 3 12.06 -37.26 -19.47
CA LEU A 3 11.18 -37.24 -18.30
C LEU A 3 11.12 -35.79 -17.80
N GLU A 4 10.00 -35.12 -18.07
CA GLU A 4 9.61 -33.86 -17.44
C GLU A 4 9.09 -34.12 -16.02
N PRO A 5 9.41 -33.27 -15.02
CA PRO A 5 8.64 -33.23 -13.78
C PRO A 5 7.46 -32.28 -13.97
N THR A 6 6.25 -32.84 -14.00
CA THR A 6 4.99 -32.10 -13.90
C THR A 6 4.92 -31.37 -12.56
N THR A 7 5.02 -30.04 -12.58
CA THR A 7 4.64 -29.20 -11.44
C THR A 7 3.12 -29.14 -11.37
N SER A 8 2.54 -29.95 -10.48
CA SER A 8 1.14 -29.81 -10.09
C SER A 8 0.99 -28.48 -9.33
N PHE A 9 0.50 -27.46 -10.02
CA PHE A 9 -0.11 -26.32 -9.34
C PHE A 9 -1.37 -26.85 -8.65
N ALA A 10 -1.41 -26.80 -7.33
CA ALA A 10 -2.66 -27.01 -6.62
C ALA A 10 -3.59 -25.86 -7.01
N GLU A 11 -4.52 -26.12 -7.93
CA GLU A 11 -5.65 -25.23 -8.16
C GLU A 11 -6.45 -25.14 -6.87
N CYS A 12 -6.71 -23.91 -6.43
CA CYS A 12 -7.52 -23.71 -5.24
C CYS A 12 -8.92 -24.33 -5.44
N PRO A 13 -9.56 -24.84 -4.39
CA PRO A 13 -10.96 -25.26 -4.45
C PRO A 13 -11.82 -24.13 -5.02
N ALA A 14 -12.84 -24.49 -5.80
CA ALA A 14 -13.77 -23.52 -6.39
C ALA A 14 -14.28 -22.55 -5.32
N GLY A 15 -14.11 -21.25 -5.54
CA GLY A 15 -14.46 -20.24 -4.54
C GLY A 15 -13.31 -19.76 -3.66
N TYR A 16 -12.04 -20.14 -3.93
CA TYR A 16 -10.87 -19.66 -3.18
C TYR A 16 -9.70 -19.20 -4.08
N THR A 17 -8.94 -18.19 -3.62
CA THR A 17 -7.77 -17.61 -4.32
C THR A 17 -6.61 -17.36 -3.36
N GLY A 18 -5.45 -17.04 -3.92
CA GLY A 18 -4.25 -16.65 -3.19
C GLY A 18 -3.27 -17.80 -3.00
N ARG A 19 -2.04 -17.47 -2.58
CA ARG A 19 -0.90 -18.41 -2.46
C ARG A 19 -1.18 -19.60 -1.53
N TYR A 20 -2.11 -19.44 -0.59
CA TYR A 20 -2.52 -20.46 0.38
C TYR A 20 -4.01 -20.82 0.28
N CYS A 21 -4.71 -20.39 -0.78
CA CYS A 21 -6.17 -20.59 -0.96
C CYS A 21 -7.02 -20.13 0.25
N THR A 22 -6.57 -19.10 0.98
CA THR A 22 -7.25 -18.58 2.17
C THR A 22 -8.21 -17.44 1.88
N LYS A 23 -8.21 -16.89 0.66
CA LYS A 23 -9.13 -15.81 0.26
C LYS A 23 -10.30 -16.42 -0.47
N LEU A 24 -11.54 -16.02 -0.19
CA LEU A 24 -12.65 -16.42 -1.05
C LEU A 24 -12.52 -15.74 -2.43
N GLN A 25 -12.70 -16.52 -3.49
CA GLN A 25 -12.94 -16.05 -4.84
C GLN A 25 -14.33 -15.43 -4.84
N THR A 26 -14.39 -14.12 -4.69
CA THR A 26 -15.60 -13.37 -4.98
C THR A 26 -15.97 -13.64 -6.43
N ALA A 27 -17.17 -14.17 -6.63
CA ALA A 27 -17.68 -14.47 -7.96
C ALA A 27 -17.80 -13.17 -8.75
N THR A 28 -16.88 -12.92 -9.67
CA THR A 28 -17.03 -11.86 -10.66
C THR A 28 -16.53 -12.36 -12.00
N ASP A 29 -17.44 -13.00 -12.74
CA ASP A 29 -17.50 -12.80 -14.17
C ASP A 29 -18.20 -11.44 -14.38
N CYS A 30 -17.40 -10.37 -14.39
CA CYS A 30 -17.86 -9.01 -14.68
C CYS A 30 -16.68 -8.29 -15.34
N THR A 31 -16.67 -8.29 -16.68
CA THR A 31 -15.61 -7.71 -17.52
C THR A 31 -15.66 -6.17 -17.59
N ASP A 32 -16.64 -5.53 -16.94
CA ASP A 32 -16.84 -4.08 -16.96
C ASP A 32 -17.14 -3.57 -15.53
N GLU A 33 -16.11 -3.06 -14.85
CA GLU A 33 -16.17 -2.62 -13.43
C GLU A 33 -17.24 -1.54 -13.17
N ALA A 34 -17.60 -0.75 -14.17
CA ALA A 34 -18.62 0.29 -14.05
C ALA A 34 -20.06 -0.26 -14.06
N LYS A 35 -20.29 -1.44 -14.66
CA LYS A 35 -21.62 -2.07 -14.77
C LYS A 35 -21.93 -3.04 -13.62
N CYS A 36 -20.91 -3.48 -12.89
CA CYS A 36 -21.04 -4.47 -11.81
C CYS A 36 -21.03 -3.85 -10.41
N MET A 37 -21.06 -2.52 -10.30
CA MET A 37 -21.15 -1.85 -9.02
C MET A 37 -22.50 -2.17 -8.36
N LYS A 38 -22.45 -2.66 -7.13
CA LYS A 38 -23.63 -2.91 -6.31
C LYS A 38 -23.86 -1.76 -5.35
N GLN A 39 -25.13 -1.41 -5.15
CA GLN A 39 -25.58 -0.52 -4.09
C GLN A 39 -26.54 -1.26 -3.15
N CYS A 40 -26.51 -0.89 -1.88
CA CYS A 40 -27.44 -1.40 -0.88
C CYS A 40 -27.78 -0.29 0.14
N ARG A 41 -28.74 -0.54 1.03
CA ARG A 41 -29.05 0.42 2.10
C ARG A 41 -27.90 0.51 3.09
N TYR A 42 -27.69 1.71 3.60
CA TYR A 42 -26.78 1.98 4.70
C TYR A 42 -27.50 1.69 6.02
N ASP A 43 -26.96 0.77 6.81
CA ASP A 43 -27.55 0.27 8.06
C ASP A 43 -27.07 1.03 9.31
N GLU A 44 -26.26 2.09 9.13
CA GLU A 44 -25.59 2.86 10.20
C GLU A 44 -24.65 2.04 11.12
N SER A 45 -24.79 0.72 11.16
CA SER A 45 -23.93 -0.22 11.86
C SER A 45 -22.56 -0.29 11.17
N ARG A 46 -21.50 0.02 11.93
CA ARG A 46 -20.10 -0.05 11.46
C ARG A 46 -19.56 -1.48 11.38
N GLU A 47 -20.34 -2.47 11.79
CA GLU A 47 -19.92 -3.88 11.88
C GLU A 47 -19.83 -4.55 10.49
N ASN A 48 -20.62 -4.10 9.51
CA ASN A 48 -20.68 -4.71 8.17
C ASN A 48 -20.44 -3.67 7.06
N HIS A 49 -19.21 -3.14 6.98
CA HIS A 49 -18.81 -2.22 5.91
C HIS A 49 -19.09 -2.87 4.54
N CYS A 50 -19.84 -2.18 3.68
CA CYS A 50 -19.96 -2.50 2.26
C CYS A 50 -20.40 -3.94 1.92
N SER A 51 -21.20 -4.60 2.76
CA SER A 51 -21.70 -5.97 2.50
C SER A 51 -22.84 -6.04 1.46
N CYS A 52 -22.69 -5.33 0.34
CA CYS A 52 -23.69 -5.31 -0.74
C CYS A 52 -23.63 -6.58 -1.63
N ASP A 53 -22.81 -7.57 -1.32
CA ASP A 53 -22.61 -8.74 -2.19
C ASP A 53 -23.83 -9.66 -2.30
N ARG A 54 -24.57 -9.89 -1.21
CA ARG A 54 -25.74 -10.79 -1.20
C ARG A 54 -27.05 -10.12 -1.62
N ASN A 55 -27.27 -8.86 -1.22
CA ASN A 55 -28.55 -8.15 -1.40
C ASN A 55 -28.43 -6.85 -2.22
N GLY A 56 -27.27 -6.58 -2.80
CA GLY A 56 -27.04 -5.35 -3.56
C GLY A 56 -27.64 -5.41 -4.96
N VAL A 57 -28.11 -4.25 -5.42
CA VAL A 57 -28.68 -4.06 -6.77
C VAL A 57 -27.64 -3.33 -7.62
N SER A 58 -27.61 -3.58 -8.93
CA SER A 58 -26.75 -2.85 -9.88
C SER A 58 -27.07 -1.35 -9.85
N VAL A 59 -26.03 -0.51 -9.82
CA VAL A 59 -26.18 0.95 -9.82
C VAL A 59 -26.77 1.43 -11.16
N PRO A 60 -27.90 2.15 -11.17
CA PRO A 60 -28.41 2.80 -12.37
C PRO A 60 -27.52 3.99 -12.76
N GLN A 61 -27.02 4.04 -14.00
CA GLN A 61 -26.10 5.09 -14.44
C GLN A 61 -26.81 6.38 -14.93
N ASP A 62 -28.03 6.27 -15.45
CA ASP A 62 -28.76 7.39 -16.08
C ASP A 62 -29.97 7.89 -15.27
N THR A 63 -29.85 7.87 -13.94
CA THR A 63 -30.91 8.33 -13.05
C THR A 63 -30.61 9.68 -12.40
N SER A 64 -31.67 10.39 -12.05
CA SER A 64 -31.61 11.59 -11.22
C SER A 64 -32.65 11.53 -10.12
N ARG A 65 -32.32 12.15 -9.00
CA ARG A 65 -33.26 12.41 -7.93
C ARG A 65 -33.91 13.76 -8.20
N PHE A 66 -35.23 13.76 -8.25
CA PHE A 66 -36.02 14.98 -8.38
C PHE A 66 -36.55 15.35 -7.00
N GLU A 67 -36.16 16.51 -6.50
CA GLU A 67 -36.68 17.11 -5.27
C GLU A 67 -37.62 18.25 -5.61
N CYS A 68 -38.81 18.21 -5.04
CA CYS A 68 -39.90 19.12 -5.36
C CYS A 68 -40.55 19.65 -4.09
N SER A 69 -40.71 20.96 -4.00
CA SER A 69 -41.48 21.62 -2.93
C SER A 69 -42.76 22.22 -3.51
N LEU A 70 -43.89 21.90 -2.87
CA LEU A 70 -45.23 22.43 -3.17
C LEU A 70 -45.85 22.98 -1.89
N ARG A 71 -46.66 24.03 -1.96
CA ARG A 71 -47.36 24.55 -0.79
C ARG A 71 -48.87 24.36 -0.87
N LEU A 72 -49.45 23.74 0.15
CA LEU A 72 -50.89 23.56 0.34
C LEU A 72 -51.53 24.85 0.87
N VAL A 73 -52.74 25.15 0.41
CA VAL A 73 -53.57 26.25 0.94
C VAL A 73 -54.60 25.69 1.91
N ASN A 74 -54.72 26.32 3.08
CA ASN A 74 -55.73 26.02 4.11
C ASN A 74 -55.62 24.61 4.75
N THR A 75 -54.46 24.27 5.30
CA THR A 75 -54.24 23.04 6.10
C THR A 75 -54.90 23.08 7.49
N SER A 76 -55.45 24.23 7.89
CA SER A 76 -55.93 24.53 9.25
C SER A 76 -57.38 24.14 9.56
N SER A 77 -58.08 23.40 8.68
CA SER A 77 -59.48 22.99 8.91
C SER A 77 -59.67 21.51 9.27
N GLN A 78 -58.61 20.71 9.37
CA GLN A 78 -58.74 19.31 9.77
C GLN A 78 -57.68 18.94 10.81
N SER A 79 -58.13 18.74 12.04
CA SER A 79 -57.42 17.98 13.08
C SER A 79 -57.31 16.49 12.69
N GLU A 80 -56.85 16.19 11.47
CA GLU A 80 -56.50 14.84 11.06
C GLU A 80 -55.03 14.62 11.37
N SER A 81 -54.70 13.44 11.90
CA SER A 81 -53.31 13.07 12.16
C SER A 81 -52.46 13.24 10.88
N VAL A 82 -51.20 13.63 11.05
CA VAL A 82 -50.28 13.98 9.95
C VAL A 82 -50.09 12.80 8.97
N ARG A 83 -50.14 11.56 9.47
CA ARG A 83 -49.94 10.33 8.67
C ARG A 83 -51.02 10.11 7.59
N PRO A 84 -52.34 10.23 7.89
CA PRO A 84 -53.39 10.23 6.86
C PRO A 84 -53.23 11.27 5.76
N LEU A 85 -52.79 12.49 6.09
CA LEU A 85 -52.56 13.55 5.10
C LEU A 85 -51.41 13.18 4.16
N GLU A 86 -50.28 12.77 4.73
CA GLU A 86 -49.09 12.33 4.00
C GLU A 86 -49.42 11.20 3.01
N GLN A 87 -50.13 10.16 3.46
CA GLN A 87 -50.53 9.05 2.61
C GLN A 87 -51.47 9.47 1.47
N ARG A 88 -52.48 10.31 1.74
CA ARG A 88 -53.39 10.81 0.69
C ARG A 88 -52.63 11.65 -0.33
N LEU A 89 -51.76 12.55 0.13
CA LEU A 89 -50.99 13.42 -0.74
C LEU A 89 -50.01 12.63 -1.60
N LEU A 90 -49.26 11.71 -0.98
CA LEU A 90 -48.33 10.84 -1.69
C LEU A 90 -49.04 10.00 -2.76
N LYS A 91 -50.24 9.49 -2.46
CA LYS A 91 -51.08 8.76 -3.43
C LYS A 91 -51.45 9.62 -4.64
N GLN A 92 -51.83 10.90 -4.43
CA GLN A 92 -52.17 11.79 -5.52
C GLN A 92 -50.95 12.20 -6.35
N ILE A 93 -49.82 12.52 -5.71
CA ILE A 93 -48.55 12.81 -6.37
C ILE A 93 -48.14 11.61 -7.24
N THR A 94 -48.13 10.41 -6.66
CA THR A 94 -47.76 9.17 -7.37
C THR A 94 -48.68 8.90 -8.55
N LYS A 95 -49.99 9.09 -8.40
CA LYS A 95 -50.96 8.94 -9.49
C LYS A 95 -50.66 9.90 -10.64
N HIS A 96 -50.30 11.15 -10.33
CA HIS A 96 -50.00 12.15 -11.34
C HIS A 96 -48.68 11.85 -12.07
N LEU A 97 -47.62 11.47 -11.34
CA LEU A 97 -46.33 11.09 -11.91
C LEU A 97 -46.43 9.85 -12.80
N LYS A 98 -47.19 8.83 -12.38
CA LYS A 98 -47.43 7.62 -13.19
C LYS A 98 -48.20 7.92 -14.49
N GLY A 99 -49.06 8.93 -14.50
CA GLY A 99 -49.79 9.36 -15.69
C GLY A 99 -48.95 10.15 -16.71
N ALA A 100 -47.71 10.51 -16.37
CA ALA A 100 -46.87 11.39 -17.16
C ALA A 100 -46.08 10.70 -18.29
N ASN A 101 -46.14 9.37 -18.40
CA ASN A 101 -45.33 8.55 -19.33
C ASN A 101 -43.83 8.85 -19.22
N LEU A 102 -43.28 8.79 -17.99
CA LEU A 102 -41.85 8.92 -17.73
C LEU A 102 -41.11 7.65 -18.18
N ILE A 103 -39.87 7.79 -18.65
CA ILE A 103 -38.99 6.67 -19.07
C ILE A 103 -38.73 5.75 -17.87
N LYS A 104 -38.43 6.34 -16.72
CA LYS A 104 -38.21 5.61 -15.48
C LYS A 104 -38.81 6.35 -14.30
N TYR A 105 -39.48 5.61 -13.42
CA TYR A 105 -40.04 6.12 -12.19
C TYR A 105 -39.84 5.09 -11.08
N GLU A 106 -39.11 5.50 -10.04
CA GLU A 106 -39.01 4.79 -8.77
C GLU A 106 -39.77 5.59 -7.70
N GLU A 107 -40.36 4.87 -6.76
CA GLU A 107 -41.34 5.35 -5.77
C GLU A 107 -41.05 6.75 -5.19
N ALA A 108 -42.09 7.59 -5.13
CA ALA A 108 -42.03 8.90 -4.49
C ALA A 108 -42.12 8.78 -2.97
N LYS A 109 -41.48 9.71 -2.26
CA LYS A 109 -41.55 9.81 -0.79
C LYS A 109 -41.65 11.26 -0.36
N ILE A 110 -42.45 11.50 0.67
CA ILE A 110 -42.52 12.81 1.33
C ILE A 110 -41.39 12.85 2.36
N LEU A 111 -40.61 13.92 2.33
CA LEU A 111 -39.46 14.14 3.22
C LEU A 111 -39.88 14.89 4.47
N ASN A 112 -40.65 15.96 4.26
CA ASN A 112 -41.25 16.70 5.35
C ASN A 112 -42.54 17.39 4.87
N ILE A 113 -43.39 17.70 5.85
CA ILE A 113 -44.53 18.61 5.69
C ILE A 113 -44.38 19.65 6.80
N THR A 114 -44.15 20.91 6.44
CA THR A 114 -43.99 21.99 7.42
C THR A 114 -45.35 22.42 7.97
N SER A 115 -45.35 23.09 9.12
CA SER A 115 -46.56 23.69 9.70
C SER A 115 -47.22 24.74 8.80
N THR A 116 -46.48 25.32 7.84
CA THR A 116 -46.97 26.29 6.88
C THR A 116 -47.60 25.65 5.63
N GLY A 117 -47.69 24.31 5.60
CA GLY A 117 -48.25 23.53 4.52
C GLY A 117 -47.30 23.30 3.35
N GLU A 118 -46.00 23.57 3.51
CA GLU A 118 -44.99 23.23 2.51
C GLU A 118 -44.69 21.73 2.56
N VAL A 119 -44.75 21.06 1.41
CA VAL A 119 -44.54 19.64 1.24
C VAL A 119 -43.30 19.48 0.38
N LEU A 120 -42.23 18.95 0.97
CA LEU A 120 -41.05 18.52 0.23
C LEU A 120 -41.17 17.03 -0.05
N PHE A 121 -41.11 16.65 -1.30
CA PHE A 121 -41.07 15.24 -1.71
C PHE A 121 -39.95 15.01 -2.71
N HIS A 122 -39.53 13.76 -2.82
CA HIS A 122 -38.58 13.34 -3.82
C HIS A 122 -39.00 12.05 -4.49
N PHE A 123 -38.45 11.79 -5.67
CA PHE A 123 -38.51 10.50 -6.34
C PHE A 123 -37.29 10.34 -7.24
N VAL A 124 -37.03 9.11 -7.70
CA VAL A 124 -35.93 8.83 -8.65
C VAL A 124 -36.53 8.53 -10.01
N GLY A 125 -35.96 9.12 -11.06
CA GLY A 125 -36.38 8.88 -12.44
C GLY A 125 -35.21 8.97 -13.42
N ALA A 126 -35.49 8.83 -14.71
CA ALA A 126 -34.46 8.98 -15.73
C ALA A 126 -33.97 10.44 -15.77
N LYS A 127 -32.66 10.64 -15.94
CA LYS A 127 -32.06 11.99 -16.02
C LYS A 127 -32.70 12.83 -17.14
N GLU A 128 -33.02 12.19 -18.26
CA GLU A 128 -33.62 12.81 -19.44
C GLU A 128 -35.06 13.31 -19.21
N ASP A 129 -35.79 12.73 -18.26
CA ASP A 129 -37.16 13.14 -17.93
C ASP A 129 -37.22 14.49 -17.17
N GLY A 130 -36.08 15.09 -16.81
CA GLY A 130 -36.04 16.24 -15.90
C GLY A 130 -36.89 17.44 -16.32
N GLN A 131 -36.83 17.83 -17.59
CA GLN A 131 -37.65 18.92 -18.12
C GLN A 131 -39.14 18.57 -18.12
N ARG A 132 -39.47 17.33 -18.51
CA ARG A 132 -40.84 16.82 -18.55
C ARG A 132 -41.48 16.77 -17.15
N VAL A 133 -40.71 16.33 -16.15
CA VAL A 133 -41.14 16.33 -14.74
C VAL A 133 -41.39 17.75 -14.26
N ARG A 134 -40.47 18.69 -14.57
CA ARG A 134 -40.61 20.09 -14.16
C ARG A 134 -41.89 20.71 -14.74
N GLU A 135 -42.14 20.54 -16.03
CA GLU A 135 -43.33 21.05 -16.71
C GLU A 135 -44.62 20.43 -16.17
N LEU A 136 -44.62 19.11 -15.93
CA LEU A 136 -45.75 18.39 -15.34
C LEU A 136 -46.14 18.99 -13.99
N LEU A 137 -45.17 19.12 -13.07
CA LEU A 137 -45.41 19.65 -11.72
C LEU A 137 -45.74 21.14 -11.74
N MET A 138 -45.11 21.91 -12.62
CA MET A 138 -45.45 23.33 -12.81
C MET A 138 -46.89 23.49 -13.28
N SER A 139 -47.37 22.64 -14.20
CA SER A 139 -48.76 22.68 -14.67
C SER A 139 -49.79 22.39 -13.57
N LEU A 140 -49.44 21.58 -12.55
CA LEU A 140 -50.28 21.35 -11.38
C LEU A 140 -50.39 22.59 -10.49
N VAL A 141 -49.25 23.27 -10.31
CA VAL A 141 -49.13 24.48 -9.50
C VAL A 141 -49.87 25.64 -10.15
N GLU A 142 -49.75 25.81 -11.47
CA GLU A 142 -50.48 26.82 -12.25
C GLU A 142 -52.00 26.61 -12.20
N LYS A 143 -52.45 25.36 -12.25
CA LYS A 143 -53.87 25.00 -12.07
C LYS A 143 -54.34 25.12 -10.62
N ALA A 144 -53.44 25.45 -9.69
CA ALA A 144 -53.67 25.58 -8.26
C ALA A 144 -54.36 24.36 -7.61
N LYS A 145 -54.26 23.18 -8.21
CA LYS A 145 -55.08 22.03 -7.83
C LYS A 145 -54.38 20.69 -8.06
N LEU A 146 -54.32 19.88 -7.00
CA LEU A 146 -53.90 18.48 -7.04
C LEU A 146 -55.03 17.62 -6.46
N ALA A 147 -55.88 17.08 -7.34
CA ALA A 147 -57.10 16.36 -6.95
C ALA A 147 -57.99 17.20 -6.00
N ASN A 148 -58.08 16.84 -4.73
CA ASN A 148 -58.85 17.55 -3.69
C ASN A 148 -58.03 18.56 -2.89
N PHE A 149 -56.74 18.73 -3.20
CA PHE A 149 -55.84 19.68 -2.55
C PHE A 149 -55.72 20.96 -3.37
N THR A 150 -55.78 22.11 -2.69
CA THR A 150 -55.52 23.43 -3.27
C THR A 150 -54.05 23.78 -3.07
N LEU A 151 -53.36 24.15 -4.15
CA LEU A 151 -51.95 24.52 -4.15
C LEU A 151 -51.80 26.04 -4.23
N ASN A 152 -50.74 26.57 -3.62
CA ASN A 152 -50.34 27.95 -3.78
C ASN A 152 -49.42 28.09 -5.02
N PRO A 153 -49.85 28.80 -6.07
CA PRO A 153 -49.08 28.93 -7.31
C PRO A 153 -47.71 29.61 -7.15
N SER A 154 -47.57 30.48 -6.14
CA SER A 154 -46.35 31.29 -5.93
C SER A 154 -45.21 30.52 -5.26
N HIS A 155 -45.40 29.25 -4.90
CA HIS A 155 -44.44 28.48 -4.12
C HIS A 155 -44.19 27.10 -4.75
N PHE A 156 -43.25 27.07 -5.70
CA PHE A 156 -42.76 25.87 -6.34
C PHE A 156 -41.23 25.88 -6.39
N SER A 157 -40.61 24.81 -5.90
CA SER A 157 -39.17 24.58 -6.08
C SER A 157 -38.98 23.23 -6.74
N PHE A 158 -38.09 23.18 -7.73
CA PHE A 158 -37.69 21.97 -8.42
C PHE A 158 -36.17 21.91 -8.48
N LYS A 159 -35.60 20.83 -7.97
CA LYS A 159 -34.17 20.54 -8.04
C LYS A 159 -33.97 19.16 -8.64
N GLN A 160 -33.16 19.09 -9.69
CA GLN A 160 -32.65 17.83 -10.22
C GLN A 160 -31.26 17.61 -9.64
N GLN A 161 -31.10 16.58 -8.83
CA GLN A 161 -29.83 16.18 -8.26
C GLN A 161 -29.39 14.83 -8.85
N PRO A 162 -28.09 14.61 -9.02
CA PRO A 162 -27.60 13.31 -9.47
C PRO A 162 -27.82 12.25 -8.38
N THR A 163 -28.08 11.01 -8.79
CA THR A 163 -28.04 9.87 -7.88
C THR A 163 -26.60 9.48 -7.55
N LEU A 164 -26.41 8.80 -6.41
CA LEU A 164 -25.11 8.30 -6.01
C LEU A 164 -24.49 7.42 -7.09
N LEU A 165 -23.29 7.77 -7.52
CA LEU A 165 -22.46 6.98 -8.43
C LEU A 165 -21.00 7.13 -8.03
N LEU A 166 -20.46 6.11 -7.38
CA LEU A 166 -19.03 5.99 -7.12
C LEU A 166 -18.33 5.66 -8.44
N GLN A 167 -17.42 6.53 -8.88
CA GLN A 167 -16.79 6.43 -10.20
C GLN A 167 -15.47 5.66 -10.13
N SER A 168 -14.58 6.06 -9.24
CA SER A 168 -13.25 5.46 -9.16
C SER A 168 -12.64 5.57 -7.78
N VAL A 169 -11.76 4.60 -7.49
CA VAL A 169 -10.82 4.62 -6.37
C VAL A 169 -9.45 4.25 -6.95
N SER A 170 -8.48 5.13 -6.82
CA SER A 170 -7.16 4.95 -7.43
C SER A 170 -6.05 5.51 -6.56
N VAL A 171 -4.91 4.82 -6.55
CA VAL A 171 -3.68 5.33 -5.94
C VAL A 171 -2.97 6.25 -6.93
N ASN A 172 -2.29 7.29 -6.44
CA ASN A 172 -1.47 8.21 -7.25
C ASN A 172 -0.22 7.56 -7.89
N ARG A 173 -0.02 6.26 -7.71
CA ARG A 173 1.02 5.45 -8.35
C ARG A 173 0.41 4.43 -9.29
N LYS A 174 1.00 4.31 -10.49
CA LYS A 174 0.61 3.27 -11.47
C LYS A 174 0.77 1.89 -10.80
N ASP A 175 -0.28 1.09 -10.87
CA ASP A 175 -0.39 -0.27 -10.30
C ASP A 175 -0.52 -0.37 -8.76
N GLY A 176 -0.74 0.74 -8.03
CA GLY A 176 -0.92 0.68 -6.57
C GLY A 176 0.33 0.25 -5.79
N ARG A 177 1.51 0.39 -6.40
CA ARG A 177 2.81 0.06 -5.80
C ARG A 177 3.52 1.34 -5.34
N VAL A 178 3.91 1.38 -4.08
CA VAL A 178 4.57 2.54 -3.44
C VAL A 178 5.88 2.07 -2.82
N GLY A 179 6.97 2.82 -3.00
CA GLY A 179 8.24 2.50 -2.38
C GLY A 179 8.23 2.74 -0.87
N LEU A 180 8.97 1.93 -0.12
CA LEU A 180 9.17 2.14 1.32
C LEU A 180 9.66 3.57 1.60
N GLY A 181 8.99 4.27 2.52
CA GLY A 181 9.32 5.63 2.92
C GLY A 181 8.82 6.73 1.98
N GLU A 182 8.19 6.40 0.85
CA GLU A 182 7.52 7.37 -0.02
C GLU A 182 6.12 7.73 0.50
N ASP A 183 5.66 8.92 0.16
CA ASP A 183 4.28 9.34 0.41
C ASP A 183 3.35 8.84 -0.70
N PHE A 184 2.11 8.53 -0.34
CA PHE A 184 1.09 8.14 -1.31
C PHE A 184 -0.28 8.72 -0.99
N GLU A 185 -1.08 8.84 -2.04
CA GLU A 185 -2.43 9.37 -2.00
C GLU A 185 -3.37 8.38 -2.68
N ILE A 186 -4.50 8.11 -2.03
CA ILE A 186 -5.62 7.37 -2.59
C ILE A 186 -6.77 8.35 -2.82
N LYS A 187 -7.21 8.41 -4.07
CA LYS A 187 -8.27 9.30 -4.55
C LYS A 187 -9.55 8.51 -4.80
N CYS A 188 -10.65 8.98 -4.25
CA CYS A 188 -11.99 8.44 -4.44
C CYS A 188 -12.90 9.51 -5.07
N ILE A 189 -13.48 9.22 -6.24
CA ILE A 189 -14.35 10.14 -6.97
C ILE A 189 -15.76 9.57 -6.98
N ALA A 190 -16.73 10.34 -6.49
CA ALA A 190 -18.14 9.99 -6.54
C ALA A 190 -18.99 11.16 -7.01
N GLN A 191 -20.10 10.84 -7.63
CA GLN A 191 -21.18 11.77 -7.94
C GLN A 191 -22.33 11.55 -6.96
N GLY A 192 -22.97 12.62 -6.52
CA GLY A 192 -24.06 12.53 -5.56
C GLY A 192 -24.59 13.89 -5.15
N SER A 193 -25.51 13.92 -4.19
CA SER A 193 -26.04 15.17 -3.66
C SER A 193 -25.04 15.89 -2.76
N THR A 194 -25.39 17.10 -2.30
CA THR A 194 -24.59 17.86 -1.33
C THR A 194 -24.51 17.21 0.06
N SER A 195 -25.34 16.20 0.35
CA SER A 195 -25.29 15.43 1.60
C SER A 195 -24.44 14.16 1.52
N THR A 196 -23.73 13.94 0.42
CA THR A 196 -22.87 12.77 0.23
C THR A 196 -21.72 12.77 1.24
N THR A 197 -21.46 11.61 1.86
CA THR A 197 -20.38 11.43 2.84
C THR A 197 -19.43 10.32 2.43
N PHE A 198 -18.16 10.43 2.86
CA PHE A 198 -17.08 9.50 2.54
C PHE A 198 -16.50 8.91 3.83
N GLN A 199 -16.18 7.62 3.80
CA GLN A 199 -15.48 6.92 4.88
C GLN A 199 -14.44 5.97 4.29
N TRP A 200 -13.22 6.03 4.83
CA TRP A 200 -12.11 5.16 4.41
C TRP A 200 -11.93 3.98 5.37
N TYR A 201 -11.60 2.83 4.79
CA TYR A 201 -11.28 1.59 5.50
C TYR A 201 -9.97 1.01 4.96
N ARG A 202 -9.21 0.35 5.83
CA ARG A 202 -8.07 -0.51 5.47
C ARG A 202 -8.33 -1.91 6.00
N ASP A 203 -8.38 -2.89 5.11
CA ASP A 203 -8.68 -4.29 5.42
C ASP A 203 -9.95 -4.43 6.30
N GLY A 204 -10.96 -3.62 5.99
CA GLY A 204 -12.24 -3.57 6.70
C GLY A 204 -12.28 -2.78 8.01
N VAL A 205 -11.15 -2.24 8.47
CA VAL A 205 -11.08 -1.41 9.68
C VAL A 205 -11.17 0.07 9.30
N PRO A 206 -12.05 0.87 9.94
CA PRO A 206 -12.17 2.29 9.63
C PRO A 206 -10.89 3.05 9.96
N ILE A 207 -10.45 3.88 9.03
CA ILE A 207 -9.28 4.74 9.21
C ILE A 207 -9.73 6.00 9.97
N ASN A 208 -9.20 6.18 11.18
CA ASN A 208 -9.43 7.38 11.99
C ASN A 208 -8.19 8.28 11.94
N GLY A 209 -8.24 9.37 11.18
CA GLY A 209 -7.13 10.32 11.08
C GLY A 209 -6.70 10.93 12.41
N SER A 210 -7.62 11.07 13.38
CA SER A 210 -7.35 11.59 14.73
C SER A 210 -6.74 10.60 15.71
N ALA A 211 -6.87 9.29 15.45
CA ALA A 211 -6.33 8.22 16.29
C ALA A 211 -5.09 7.55 15.68
N ALA A 212 -4.78 7.88 14.42
CA ALA A 212 -3.57 7.43 13.76
C ALA A 212 -2.35 8.07 14.45
N VAL A 213 -1.37 7.24 14.81
CA VAL A 213 -0.09 7.69 15.39
C VAL A 213 0.76 8.46 14.37
N ARG A 214 0.39 8.41 13.09
CA ARG A 214 1.08 9.04 11.95
C ARG A 214 0.18 10.05 11.25
N ASN A 215 0.79 10.87 10.40
CA ASN A 215 0.10 11.82 9.52
C ASN A 215 -0.75 11.07 8.50
N VAL A 216 -2.00 10.83 8.86
CA VAL A 216 -3.05 10.31 7.98
C VAL A 216 -4.08 11.42 7.84
N THR A 217 -4.19 11.99 6.65
CA THR A 217 -5.13 13.08 6.39
C THR A 217 -6.18 12.63 5.41
N THR A 218 -7.42 13.05 5.70
CA THR A 218 -8.55 12.86 4.80
C THR A 218 -9.20 14.20 4.55
N TRP A 219 -9.42 14.56 3.29
CA TRP A 219 -10.20 15.75 2.95
C TRP A 219 -11.15 15.46 1.80
N VAL A 220 -12.28 16.17 1.81
CA VAL A 220 -13.27 16.14 0.73
C VAL A 220 -13.22 17.49 0.04
N GLY A 221 -12.94 17.48 -1.27
CA GLY A 221 -12.90 18.68 -2.10
C GLY A 221 -13.91 18.61 -3.25
N PRO A 222 -14.45 19.76 -3.69
CA PRO A 222 -15.22 19.82 -4.93
C PRO A 222 -14.31 19.53 -6.14
N GLN A 223 -14.79 18.75 -7.11
CA GLN A 223 -14.18 18.68 -8.43
C GLN A 223 -14.77 19.78 -9.33
N ASP A 224 -14.16 20.03 -10.49
CA ASP A 224 -14.49 21.07 -11.50
C ASP A 224 -15.99 21.21 -11.90
N SER A 225 -16.89 20.31 -11.45
CA SER A 225 -18.34 20.34 -11.63
C SER A 225 -19.09 20.15 -10.30
N SER A 226 -20.20 20.86 -10.10
CA SER A 226 -21.03 20.85 -8.86
C SER A 226 -21.46 19.45 -8.36
N ASP A 227 -21.54 18.50 -9.27
CA ASP A 227 -22.13 17.17 -9.03
C ASP A 227 -21.08 16.11 -8.65
N LYS A 228 -19.78 16.46 -8.71
CA LYS A 228 -18.68 15.53 -8.42
C LYS A 228 -17.94 15.93 -7.15
N LEU A 229 -17.80 14.96 -6.26
CA LEU A 229 -17.12 15.07 -4.99
C LEU A 229 -15.90 14.14 -5.00
N VAL A 230 -14.80 14.62 -4.42
CA VAL A 230 -13.57 13.84 -4.35
C VAL A 230 -13.13 13.76 -2.90
N SER A 231 -12.90 12.55 -2.41
CA SER A 231 -12.22 12.30 -1.15
C SER A 231 -10.80 11.83 -1.40
N TYR A 232 -9.87 12.39 -0.65
CA TYR A 232 -8.46 12.01 -0.66
C TYR A 232 -8.09 11.40 0.67
N LEU A 233 -7.28 10.34 0.64
CA LEU A 233 -6.59 9.76 1.78
C LEU A 233 -5.08 9.84 1.51
N MET A 234 -4.37 10.63 2.30
CA MET A 234 -2.92 10.79 2.18
C MET A 234 -2.24 10.16 3.40
N ILE A 235 -1.22 9.35 3.13
CA ILE A 235 -0.40 8.67 4.13
C ILE A 235 1.07 8.95 3.79
N GLU A 236 1.77 9.52 4.76
CA GLU A 236 3.19 9.84 4.64
C GLU A 236 4.08 8.65 5.03
N SER A 237 5.25 8.55 4.38
CA SER A 237 6.30 7.58 4.68
C SER A 237 5.81 6.12 4.76
N ALA A 238 5.43 5.56 3.62
CA ALA A 238 4.87 4.21 3.50
C ALA A 238 5.72 3.16 4.22
N GLN A 239 5.07 2.31 5.02
CA GLN A 239 5.70 1.19 5.73
C GLN A 239 5.07 -0.14 5.31
N PRO A 240 5.72 -1.29 5.58
CA PRO A 240 5.15 -2.60 5.22
C PRO A 240 3.78 -2.88 5.85
N LEU A 241 3.46 -2.22 6.97
CA LEU A 241 2.17 -2.31 7.65
C LEU A 241 1.04 -1.53 6.96
N ASP A 242 1.38 -0.68 5.99
CA ASP A 242 0.41 0.11 5.22
C ASP A 242 -0.05 -0.63 3.96
N GLU A 243 0.59 -1.75 3.61
CA GLU A 243 0.13 -2.69 2.57
C GLU A 243 -1.22 -3.30 2.97
N GLY A 244 -2.18 -3.31 2.04
CA GLY A 244 -3.53 -3.77 2.33
C GLY A 244 -4.53 -3.42 1.23
N GLU A 245 -5.79 -3.74 1.48
CA GLU A 245 -6.92 -3.30 0.67
C GLU A 245 -7.55 -2.04 1.28
N TYR A 246 -7.56 -0.96 0.50
CA TYR A 246 -8.18 0.31 0.88
C TYR A 246 -9.54 0.44 0.22
N THR A 247 -10.58 0.64 1.03
CA THR A 247 -11.96 0.76 0.57
C THR A 247 -12.48 2.16 0.83
N CYS A 248 -12.99 2.79 -0.21
CA CYS A 248 -13.78 4.02 -0.09
C CYS A 248 -15.27 3.64 -0.02
N GLN A 249 -15.91 3.95 1.10
CA GLN A 249 -17.36 3.89 1.24
C GLN A 249 -17.92 5.29 0.99
N VAL A 250 -18.94 5.36 0.14
CA VAL A 250 -19.68 6.59 -0.11
C VAL A 250 -21.15 6.36 0.20
N VAL A 251 -21.74 7.27 0.97
CA VAL A 251 -23.13 7.20 1.40
C VAL A 251 -23.85 8.48 1.00
N ASP A 252 -24.99 8.32 0.34
CA ASP A 252 -25.90 9.41 0.00
C ASP A 252 -27.35 8.91 0.07
N TRP A 253 -28.23 9.68 0.70
CA TRP A 253 -29.65 9.34 0.85
C TRP A 253 -29.93 7.92 1.42
N GLY A 254 -29.10 7.46 2.35
CA GLY A 254 -29.22 6.13 2.95
C GLY A 254 -28.87 4.97 2.02
N ILE A 255 -28.29 5.26 0.86
CA ILE A 255 -27.71 4.27 -0.06
C ILE A 255 -26.19 4.33 0.08
N GLN A 256 -25.55 3.16 0.13
CA GLN A 256 -24.10 3.04 0.15
C GLN A 256 -23.58 2.35 -1.11
N GLN A 257 -22.42 2.80 -1.57
CA GLN A 257 -21.61 2.19 -2.63
C GLN A 257 -20.15 2.16 -2.19
N CYS A 258 -19.42 1.15 -2.63
CA CYS A 258 -18.03 0.96 -2.24
C CYS A 258 -17.17 0.47 -3.39
N LYS A 259 -15.91 0.89 -3.38
CA LYS A 259 -14.89 0.41 -4.31
C LYS A 259 -13.57 0.33 -3.57
N SER A 260 -12.81 -0.71 -3.88
CA SER A 260 -11.54 -1.02 -3.22
C SER A 260 -10.38 -0.87 -4.20
N VAL A 261 -9.21 -0.56 -3.65
CA VAL A 261 -7.94 -0.62 -4.37
C VAL A 261 -6.90 -1.30 -3.48
N ARG A 262 -6.08 -2.17 -4.06
CA ARG A 262 -5.01 -2.83 -3.34
C ARG A 262 -3.75 -1.97 -3.40
N LEU A 263 -3.16 -1.69 -2.25
CA LEU A 263 -1.85 -1.06 -2.13
C LEU A 263 -0.81 -2.13 -1.81
N SER A 264 0.37 -2.05 -2.43
CA SER A 264 1.55 -2.87 -2.08
C SER A 264 2.73 -1.97 -1.77
N VAL A 265 3.42 -2.23 -0.64
CA VAL A 265 4.58 -1.43 -0.23
C VAL A 265 5.86 -2.18 -0.60
N ILE A 266 6.56 -1.65 -1.61
CA ILE A 266 7.73 -2.28 -2.20
C ILE A 266 8.98 -1.85 -1.45
N GLN A 267 9.72 -2.83 -0.96
CA GLN A 267 11.02 -2.60 -0.33
C GLN A 267 12.14 -2.61 -1.39
N PRO A 268 13.21 -1.82 -1.21
CA PRO A 268 14.38 -1.89 -2.08
C PRO A 268 14.95 -3.31 -2.17
N LEU A 269 15.56 -3.63 -3.33
CA LEU A 269 16.18 -4.94 -3.52
C LEU A 269 17.40 -5.07 -2.58
N ASN A 270 17.43 -6.14 -1.80
CA ASN A 270 18.59 -6.48 -0.99
C ASN A 270 19.65 -7.15 -1.88
N VAL A 271 20.46 -6.31 -2.54
CA VAL A 271 21.54 -6.74 -3.42
C VAL A 271 22.76 -7.11 -2.59
N VAL A 272 23.39 -8.22 -2.95
CA VAL A 272 24.56 -8.77 -2.28
C VAL A 272 25.68 -8.93 -3.30
N VAL A 273 26.88 -8.48 -2.95
CA VAL A 273 28.10 -8.76 -3.71
C VAL A 273 29.07 -9.60 -2.87
N ALA A 274 29.58 -10.69 -3.46
CA ALA A 274 30.53 -11.59 -2.84
C ALA A 274 31.79 -11.80 -3.71
N PRO A 275 33.00 -11.67 -3.12
CA PRO A 275 33.28 -11.14 -1.78
C PRO A 275 33.04 -9.62 -1.67
N MET A 276 32.77 -9.10 -0.46
CA MET A 276 32.56 -7.66 -0.22
C MET A 276 33.87 -6.85 -0.21
N SER A 277 34.99 -7.53 0.03
CA SER A 277 36.32 -6.99 -0.10
C SER A 277 37.25 -8.06 -0.63
N SER A 278 38.35 -7.73 -1.30
CA SER A 278 39.44 -8.69 -1.54
C SER A 278 40.70 -7.97 -1.95
N THR A 279 41.84 -8.39 -1.42
CA THR A 279 43.15 -8.00 -1.92
C THR A 279 43.68 -9.08 -2.87
N VAL A 280 44.09 -8.67 -4.07
CA VAL A 280 44.68 -9.54 -5.09
C VAL A 280 46.09 -9.08 -5.44
N GLN A 281 46.92 -9.98 -5.97
CA GLN A 281 48.21 -9.58 -6.51
C GLN A 281 48.03 -8.97 -7.91
N LYS A 282 48.91 -8.06 -8.30
CA LYS A 282 48.95 -7.51 -9.65
C LYS A 282 49.01 -8.63 -10.70
N GLY A 283 48.16 -8.56 -11.72
CA GLY A 283 48.03 -9.57 -12.77
C GLY A 283 47.15 -10.78 -12.39
N SER A 284 46.64 -10.85 -11.16
CA SER A 284 45.72 -11.92 -10.75
C SER A 284 44.32 -11.77 -11.37
N ASN A 285 43.55 -12.84 -11.31
CA ASN A 285 42.14 -12.86 -11.69
C ASN A 285 41.25 -12.87 -10.44
N LEU A 286 40.07 -12.25 -10.52
CA LEU A 286 39.06 -12.24 -9.47
C LEU A 286 37.68 -12.38 -10.09
N THR A 287 36.76 -13.02 -9.38
CA THR A 287 35.37 -13.11 -9.79
C THR A 287 34.49 -12.57 -8.67
N LEU A 288 33.67 -11.57 -8.99
CA LEU A 288 32.67 -11.02 -8.09
C LEU A 288 31.30 -11.56 -8.50
N ARG A 289 30.53 -12.05 -7.53
CA ARG A 289 29.15 -12.49 -7.74
C ARG A 289 28.20 -11.48 -7.15
N CYS A 290 27.15 -11.16 -7.88
CA CYS A 290 26.06 -10.31 -7.46
C CYS A 290 24.75 -11.09 -7.51
N TYR A 291 23.95 -11.01 -6.46
CA TYR A 291 22.64 -11.65 -6.41
C TYR A 291 21.74 -10.92 -5.42
N THR A 292 20.43 -11.13 -5.52
CA THR A 292 19.47 -10.63 -4.54
C THR A 292 19.22 -11.68 -3.45
N ALA A 293 19.25 -11.29 -2.19
CA ALA A 293 18.87 -12.18 -1.09
C ALA A 293 17.41 -12.63 -1.28
N MET A 294 17.15 -13.95 -1.20
CA MET A 294 15.94 -14.60 -1.72
C MET A 294 14.58 -14.15 -1.12
N ASN A 295 14.59 -13.29 -0.11
CA ASN A 295 13.42 -12.86 0.66
C ASN A 295 12.76 -11.54 0.19
N ASN A 296 13.34 -10.80 -0.78
CA ASN A 296 12.82 -9.49 -1.23
C ASN A 296 12.51 -9.41 -2.74
N LYS A 297 12.22 -10.52 -3.42
CA LYS A 297 11.82 -10.45 -4.84
C LYS A 297 10.34 -10.06 -4.97
N PRO A 298 9.99 -8.92 -5.62
CA PRO A 298 8.60 -8.50 -5.78
C PRO A 298 7.81 -9.30 -6.82
N GLY A 299 8.38 -10.35 -7.44
CA GLY A 299 7.67 -11.15 -8.44
C GLY A 299 8.50 -12.24 -9.12
N ARG A 300 7.93 -12.81 -10.19
CA ARG A 300 8.58 -13.75 -11.14
C ARG A 300 9.30 -13.05 -12.30
N GLY A 301 9.49 -11.73 -12.25
CA GLY A 301 10.14 -10.98 -13.32
C GLY A 301 11.66 -11.17 -13.33
N LYS A 302 12.27 -11.03 -14.51
CA LYS A 302 13.72 -11.12 -14.69
C LYS A 302 14.37 -9.81 -14.22
N LEU A 303 15.27 -9.88 -13.24
CA LEU A 303 16.07 -8.74 -12.81
C LEU A 303 17.11 -8.36 -13.88
N GLY A 304 17.26 -7.06 -14.13
CA GLY A 304 18.38 -6.52 -14.89
C GLY A 304 19.55 -6.19 -13.95
N TYR A 305 20.77 -6.48 -14.37
CA TYR A 305 21.98 -6.17 -13.62
C TYR A 305 22.90 -5.22 -14.39
N ASN A 306 23.62 -4.38 -13.65
CA ASN A 306 24.66 -3.51 -14.17
C ASN A 306 25.84 -3.45 -13.20
N TRP A 307 27.04 -3.21 -13.72
CA TRP A 307 28.25 -3.02 -12.94
C TRP A 307 28.86 -1.65 -13.20
N THR A 308 29.41 -1.05 -12.15
CA THR A 308 30.24 0.16 -12.24
C THR A 308 31.55 -0.05 -11.51
N ARG A 309 32.58 0.72 -11.90
CA ARG A 309 33.86 0.79 -11.20
C ARG A 309 34.14 2.23 -10.82
N ASN A 310 34.31 2.50 -9.53
CA ASN A 310 34.49 3.85 -9.00
C ASN A 310 33.40 4.81 -9.50
N LYS A 311 32.13 4.35 -9.52
CA LYS A 311 30.94 5.04 -10.03
C LYS A 311 30.89 5.30 -11.55
N ALA A 312 31.93 4.94 -12.31
CA ALA A 312 31.92 5.00 -13.76
C ALA A 312 31.36 3.70 -14.38
N LEU A 313 30.68 3.82 -15.52
CA LEU A 313 30.19 2.66 -16.28
C LEU A 313 31.31 1.65 -16.52
N PHE A 314 31.03 0.37 -16.27
CA PHE A 314 32.04 -0.66 -16.39
C PHE A 314 32.36 -0.95 -17.87
N PRO A 315 33.61 -0.76 -18.33
CA PRO A 315 33.97 -1.04 -19.71
C PRO A 315 33.97 -2.55 -19.97
N MET A 316 33.04 -3.02 -20.80
CA MET A 316 32.93 -4.42 -21.18
C MET A 316 34.01 -4.75 -22.24
N VAL A 317 35.09 -5.40 -21.80
CA VAL A 317 36.20 -5.81 -22.67
C VAL A 317 36.30 -7.34 -22.65
N PRO A 318 35.75 -8.03 -23.66
CA PRO A 318 35.79 -9.48 -23.75
C PRO A 318 37.20 -10.04 -23.53
N GLY A 319 37.31 -11.13 -22.77
CA GLY A 319 38.60 -11.77 -22.46
C GLY A 319 39.47 -11.07 -21.40
N LYS A 320 39.17 -9.81 -21.04
CA LYS A 320 39.90 -9.08 -19.98
C LYS A 320 39.02 -8.78 -18.78
N GLN A 321 37.90 -8.10 -18.98
CA GLN A 321 36.96 -7.75 -17.91
C GLN A 321 35.55 -7.67 -18.48
N PHE A 322 34.67 -8.55 -18.01
CA PHE A 322 33.30 -8.63 -18.50
C PHE A 322 32.39 -9.22 -17.44
N TRP A 323 31.10 -8.94 -17.56
CA TRP A 323 30.08 -9.55 -16.70
C TRP A 323 29.01 -10.25 -17.54
N GLU A 324 28.35 -11.22 -16.94
CA GLU A 324 27.26 -11.99 -17.54
C GLU A 324 26.16 -12.19 -16.49
N ASP A 325 24.91 -12.20 -16.93
CA ASP A 325 23.78 -12.51 -16.06
C ASP A 325 23.69 -14.02 -15.83
N LEU A 326 23.41 -14.40 -14.59
CA LEU A 326 23.22 -15.77 -14.15
C LEU A 326 21.74 -16.14 -14.15
N TYR A 327 21.43 -17.39 -14.50
CA TYR A 327 20.10 -17.97 -14.38
C TYR A 327 19.95 -18.75 -13.06
N PRO A 328 18.82 -18.66 -12.33
CA PRO A 328 17.63 -17.85 -12.63
C PRO A 328 17.79 -16.36 -12.29
N ASP A 329 18.66 -16.00 -11.33
CA ASP A 329 18.91 -14.61 -10.95
C ASP A 329 20.34 -14.41 -10.42
N GLY A 330 21.01 -13.38 -10.94
CA GLY A 330 22.29 -12.91 -10.46
C GLY A 330 23.12 -12.35 -11.61
N SER A 331 24.31 -11.86 -11.29
CA SER A 331 25.32 -11.44 -12.26
C SER A 331 26.70 -11.81 -11.76
N ILE A 332 27.61 -12.18 -12.66
CA ILE A 332 28.99 -12.52 -12.33
C ILE A 332 29.94 -11.63 -13.11
N LEU A 333 30.78 -10.89 -12.41
CA LEU A 333 31.81 -10.04 -12.97
C LEU A 333 33.15 -10.77 -12.90
N LYS A 334 33.72 -11.08 -14.07
CA LYS A 334 35.01 -11.75 -14.22
C LYS A 334 36.07 -10.70 -14.54
N LEU A 335 37.02 -10.52 -13.63
CA LEU A 335 38.16 -9.62 -13.75
C LEU A 335 39.41 -10.46 -14.01
N ARG A 336 40.10 -10.21 -15.13
CA ARG A 336 41.37 -10.86 -15.47
C ARG A 336 42.48 -9.83 -15.59
N ASP A 337 43.70 -10.25 -15.26
CA ASP A 337 44.89 -9.41 -15.33
C ASP A 337 44.70 -8.07 -14.59
N ILE A 338 44.37 -8.15 -13.31
CA ILE A 338 44.02 -6.96 -12.52
C ILE A 338 45.26 -6.12 -12.22
N GLN A 339 45.29 -4.91 -12.78
CA GLN A 339 46.41 -3.98 -12.62
C GLN A 339 46.19 -2.92 -11.53
N LYS A 340 44.93 -2.58 -11.26
CA LYS A 340 44.54 -1.54 -10.29
C LYS A 340 43.31 -1.97 -9.51
N GLY A 341 43.25 -1.57 -8.25
CA GLY A 341 42.08 -1.77 -7.40
C GLY A 341 40.92 -0.83 -7.74
N GLY A 342 39.85 -0.90 -6.95
CA GLY A 342 38.69 -0.03 -7.08
C GLY A 342 37.48 -0.56 -6.32
N VAL A 343 36.44 0.26 -6.27
CA VAL A 343 35.13 -0.13 -5.76
C VAL A 343 34.27 -0.55 -6.94
N PHE A 344 33.81 -1.79 -6.90
CA PHE A 344 32.95 -2.39 -7.93
C PHE A 344 31.54 -2.48 -7.39
N THR A 345 30.60 -1.80 -8.03
CA THR A 345 29.21 -1.72 -7.56
C THR A 345 28.32 -2.47 -8.53
N CYS A 346 27.57 -3.44 -8.02
CA CYS A 346 26.51 -4.10 -8.76
C CYS A 346 25.18 -3.43 -8.44
N GLN A 347 24.43 -3.11 -9.48
CA GLN A 347 23.08 -2.57 -9.42
C GLN A 347 22.14 -3.62 -9.99
N ALA A 348 21.09 -3.97 -9.25
CA ALA A 348 20.02 -4.86 -9.71
C ALA A 348 18.70 -4.09 -9.73
N SER A 349 17.88 -4.29 -10.76
CA SER A 349 16.61 -3.56 -10.91
C SER A 349 15.53 -4.34 -11.66
N GLU A 350 14.28 -4.08 -11.29
CA GLU A 350 13.06 -4.49 -12.00
C GLU A 350 12.16 -3.27 -12.21
N GLY A 351 12.22 -2.65 -13.39
CA GLY A 351 11.50 -1.39 -13.65
C GLY A 351 12.04 -0.23 -12.81
N VAL A 352 11.18 0.39 -12.00
CA VAL A 352 11.54 1.54 -11.14
C VAL A 352 12.19 1.10 -9.82
N TRP A 353 12.15 -0.20 -9.52
CA TRP A 353 12.62 -0.76 -8.25
C TRP A 353 14.03 -1.29 -8.42
N GLY A 354 14.93 -0.97 -7.49
CA GLY A 354 16.30 -1.43 -7.56
C GLY A 354 17.00 -1.45 -6.22
N GLY A 355 18.24 -1.91 -6.25
CA GLY A 355 19.17 -1.87 -5.14
C GLY A 355 20.59 -1.99 -5.66
N GLU A 356 21.55 -1.71 -4.81
CA GLU A 356 22.96 -1.84 -5.16
C GLU A 356 23.80 -2.34 -3.98
N ALA A 357 24.90 -3.01 -4.31
CA ALA A 357 25.92 -3.37 -3.34
C ALA A 357 27.31 -3.27 -3.97
N SER A 358 28.30 -3.00 -3.13
CA SER A 358 29.65 -2.71 -3.57
C SER A 358 30.68 -3.67 -2.97
N ALA A 359 31.70 -3.98 -3.76
CA ALA A 359 32.88 -4.71 -3.33
C ALA A 359 34.15 -3.87 -3.49
N ARG A 360 35.00 -3.86 -2.46
CA ARG A 360 36.32 -3.21 -2.52
C ARG A 360 37.38 -4.20 -2.98
N VAL A 361 38.06 -3.91 -4.08
CA VAL A 361 39.17 -4.72 -4.54
C VAL A 361 40.46 -3.93 -4.46
N ASP A 362 41.43 -4.45 -3.72
CA ASP A 362 42.75 -3.84 -3.55
C ASP A 362 43.80 -4.65 -4.31
N VAL A 363 44.81 -3.97 -4.86
CA VAL A 363 45.89 -4.62 -5.61
C VAL A 363 47.19 -4.43 -4.88
N LEU A 364 47.89 -5.54 -4.66
CA LEU A 364 49.18 -5.58 -4.02
C LEU A 364 50.25 -5.98 -5.03
N ASP A 365 51.41 -5.34 -4.97
CA ASP A 365 52.55 -5.74 -5.78
C ASP A 365 53.05 -7.13 -5.39
N SER A 366 53.66 -7.83 -6.34
CA SER A 366 54.15 -9.21 -6.15
C SER A 366 55.16 -9.34 -5.01
N VAL A 367 55.95 -8.30 -4.76
CA VAL A 367 56.94 -8.27 -3.66
C VAL A 367 56.27 -8.28 -2.28
N LEU A 368 55.10 -7.67 -2.16
CA LEU A 368 54.35 -7.57 -0.91
C LEU A 368 53.33 -8.70 -0.74
N ALA A 369 53.21 -9.59 -1.72
CA ALA A 369 52.31 -10.74 -1.75
C ALA A 369 52.25 -11.53 -0.43
N GLY A 370 53.39 -11.79 0.20
CA GLY A 370 53.49 -12.57 1.45
C GLY A 370 52.91 -11.84 2.66
N SER A 371 52.93 -10.51 2.64
CA SER A 371 52.44 -9.67 3.74
C SER A 371 50.92 -9.74 3.92
N ARG A 372 50.15 -10.28 2.97
CA ARG A 372 48.69 -10.35 3.06
C ARG A 372 48.23 -11.36 4.10
N CYS A 373 47.13 -11.07 4.77
CA CYS A 373 46.41 -12.09 5.50
C CYS A 373 45.72 -13.03 4.50
N PRO A 374 45.91 -14.35 4.57
CA PRO A 374 45.30 -15.29 3.64
C PRO A 374 43.79 -15.37 3.85
N GLY A 375 43.07 -15.82 2.82
CA GLY A 375 41.64 -16.06 2.95
C GLY A 375 41.37 -17.17 3.97
N GLU A 376 40.47 -16.92 4.93
CA GLU A 376 40.13 -17.83 6.02
C GLU A 376 38.62 -17.79 6.27
N GLY A 377 37.92 -18.90 5.99
CA GLY A 377 36.46 -18.98 6.15
C GLY A 377 35.73 -17.91 5.32
N PRO A 378 34.89 -17.04 5.94
CA PRO A 378 34.17 -15.98 5.23
C PRO A 378 35.03 -14.75 4.90
N TRP A 379 36.31 -14.74 5.32
CA TRP A 379 37.22 -13.62 5.14
C TRP A 379 38.06 -13.82 3.88
N SER A 380 37.88 -12.91 2.92
CA SER A 380 38.74 -12.77 1.74
C SER A 380 40.17 -12.34 2.12
N PRO A 381 41.19 -12.66 1.30
CA PRO A 381 42.54 -12.13 1.52
C PRO A 381 42.53 -10.60 1.64
N SER A 382 43.38 -10.06 2.53
CA SER A 382 43.45 -8.61 2.76
C SER A 382 44.88 -8.14 3.01
N SER A 383 45.25 -6.99 2.45
CA SER A 383 46.53 -6.32 2.74
C SER A 383 46.59 -5.88 4.20
N PRO A 384 47.79 -5.84 4.81
CA PRO A 384 47.97 -5.18 6.09
C PRO A 384 47.47 -3.73 6.09
N GLY A 385 46.86 -3.33 7.21
CA GLY A 385 46.25 -2.01 7.38
C GLY A 385 44.84 -1.88 6.80
N LEU A 386 44.34 -2.88 6.07
CA LEU A 386 42.98 -2.91 5.55
C LEU A 386 42.07 -3.81 6.39
N GLN A 387 40.78 -3.45 6.36
CA GLN A 387 39.71 -4.27 6.92
C GLN A 387 39.05 -5.07 5.80
N ALA A 388 39.01 -6.39 5.97
CA ALA A 388 38.14 -7.24 5.18
C ALA A 388 36.71 -7.14 5.71
N SER A 389 35.74 -7.19 4.81
CA SER A 389 34.31 -7.14 5.10
C SER A 389 33.63 -8.42 4.63
N THR A 390 32.66 -8.89 5.40
CA THR A 390 31.81 -10.03 5.03
C THR A 390 30.42 -9.88 5.65
N HIS A 391 29.45 -10.64 5.14
CA HIS A 391 28.10 -10.60 5.68
C HIS A 391 28.08 -11.20 7.09
N CYS A 392 27.19 -10.68 7.95
CA CYS A 392 27.03 -11.24 9.28
C CYS A 392 26.65 -12.74 9.25
N PRO A 393 26.99 -13.50 10.31
CA PRO A 393 26.60 -14.89 10.45
C PRO A 393 25.07 -15.08 10.40
N ARG A 394 24.62 -16.31 10.18
CA ARG A 394 23.19 -16.67 10.17
C ARG A 394 22.50 -16.20 11.45
N GLY A 395 21.29 -15.65 11.30
CA GLY A 395 20.51 -15.07 12.40
C GLY A 395 20.80 -13.59 12.68
N TYR A 396 21.76 -12.99 11.96
CA TYR A 396 22.10 -11.59 12.05
C TYR A 396 22.06 -10.91 10.67
N HIS A 397 21.83 -9.59 10.67
CA HIS A 397 21.90 -8.73 9.50
C HIS A 397 22.98 -7.65 9.72
N GLY A 398 23.58 -7.17 8.63
CA GLY A 398 24.67 -6.21 8.65
C GLY A 398 25.98 -6.77 8.10
N THR A 399 27.09 -6.13 8.47
CA THR A 399 28.43 -6.45 7.97
C THR A 399 29.38 -6.72 9.13
N ALA A 400 30.14 -7.81 9.09
CA ALA A 400 31.26 -8.06 9.99
C ALA A 400 32.56 -7.61 9.33
N THR A 401 33.50 -7.09 10.12
CA THR A 401 34.82 -6.67 9.63
C THR A 401 35.95 -7.39 10.36
N ARG A 402 37.12 -7.51 9.71
CA ARG A 402 38.32 -8.09 10.32
C ARG A 402 39.56 -7.37 9.79
N MET A 403 40.38 -6.85 10.69
CA MET A 403 41.60 -6.13 10.33
C MET A 403 42.76 -7.09 10.07
N CYS A 404 43.54 -6.81 9.03
CA CYS A 404 44.83 -7.46 8.81
C CYS A 404 45.96 -6.57 9.33
N LEU A 405 46.84 -7.08 10.20
CA LEU A 405 48.03 -6.36 10.66
C LEU A 405 49.30 -6.95 10.06
N LEU A 406 50.30 -6.09 9.83
CA LEU A 406 51.66 -6.50 9.54
C LEU A 406 52.37 -6.72 10.88
N ILE A 407 52.77 -7.95 11.17
CA ILE A 407 53.52 -8.24 12.41
C ILE A 407 55.03 -8.24 12.12
N GLU A 408 55.41 -8.84 11.00
CA GLU A 408 56.78 -8.87 10.49
C GLU A 408 56.74 -8.62 8.98
N PRO A 409 57.84 -8.12 8.37
CA PRO A 409 57.93 -7.97 6.92
C PRO A 409 57.57 -9.28 6.21
N GLY A 410 56.62 -9.24 5.28
CA GLY A 410 56.20 -10.44 4.56
C GLY A 410 55.25 -11.37 5.32
N LYS A 411 54.76 -10.99 6.50
CA LYS A 411 53.84 -11.82 7.30
C LYS A 411 52.67 -11.03 7.91
N GLY A 412 51.51 -11.15 7.28
CA GLY A 412 50.25 -10.62 7.79
C GLY A 412 49.60 -11.53 8.84
N ARG A 413 48.94 -10.95 9.83
CA ARG A 413 48.12 -11.67 10.82
C ARG A 413 46.75 -11.02 10.98
N TRP A 414 45.73 -11.86 10.96
CA TRP A 414 44.37 -11.44 11.25
C TRP A 414 44.19 -11.04 12.72
N GLN A 415 43.45 -9.95 12.93
CA GLN A 415 42.91 -9.60 14.24
C GLN A 415 41.65 -10.41 14.57
N VAL A 416 41.15 -10.20 15.78
CA VAL A 416 39.82 -10.67 16.18
C VAL A 416 38.77 -9.99 15.29
N PRO A 417 37.81 -10.73 14.74
CA PRO A 417 36.73 -10.13 13.98
C PRO A 417 35.85 -9.20 14.82
N ASP A 418 35.41 -8.11 14.21
CA ASP A 418 34.45 -7.18 14.76
C ASP A 418 33.04 -7.47 14.20
N TYR A 419 32.12 -7.75 15.12
CA TYR A 419 30.71 -8.04 14.83
C TYR A 419 29.78 -6.93 15.36
N SER A 420 30.31 -5.76 15.72
CA SER A 420 29.53 -4.67 16.31
C SER A 420 28.41 -4.15 15.39
N ASN A 421 28.57 -4.32 14.07
CA ASN A 421 27.57 -3.98 13.06
C ASN A 421 26.62 -5.14 12.70
N CYS A 422 26.61 -6.23 13.48
CA CYS A 422 25.71 -7.36 13.29
C CYS A 422 24.52 -7.29 14.25
N LEU A 423 23.33 -7.06 13.72
CA LEU A 423 22.08 -6.98 14.48
C LEU A 423 21.28 -8.28 14.39
N SER A 424 20.73 -8.74 15.51
CA SER A 424 19.89 -9.95 15.53
C SER A 424 18.59 -9.71 14.76
N HIS A 425 18.14 -10.74 14.02
CA HIS A 425 16.87 -10.71 13.31
C HIS A 425 15.69 -10.42 14.26
N HIS A 426 15.77 -10.87 15.52
CA HIS A 426 14.73 -10.65 16.53
C HIS A 426 14.66 -9.20 17.03
N THR A 427 15.81 -8.52 17.14
CA THR A 427 15.86 -7.11 17.59
C THR A 427 15.47 -6.13 16.48
N ALA A 428 15.70 -6.48 15.20
CA ALA A 428 15.30 -5.67 14.06
C ALA A 428 13.78 -5.50 13.94
N LEU A 429 13.02 -6.53 14.32
CA LEU A 429 11.56 -6.47 14.42
C LEU A 429 11.10 -5.51 15.55
N ILE A 430 11.92 -5.34 16.59
CA ILE A 430 11.62 -4.45 17.72
C ILE A 430 11.96 -2.99 17.35
N THR A 431 13.05 -2.73 16.62
CA THR A 431 13.39 -1.36 16.17
C THR A 431 12.40 -0.78 15.17
N ASN A 432 11.81 -1.60 14.28
CA ASN A 432 10.70 -1.15 13.43
C ASN A 432 9.44 -0.75 14.23
N ASN A 433 9.25 -1.34 15.42
CA ASN A 433 8.19 -0.94 16.37
C ASN A 433 8.60 0.20 17.31
N ARG A 434 9.90 0.47 17.51
CA ARG A 434 10.40 1.50 18.45
C ARG A 434 10.77 2.84 17.81
N ILE A 435 11.02 2.91 16.50
CA ILE A 435 11.13 4.19 15.78
C ILE A 435 9.81 4.99 15.88
N VAL A 436 8.69 4.32 16.20
CA VAL A 436 7.40 4.95 16.48
C VAL A 436 7.31 5.56 17.90
N LYS A 437 8.27 5.35 18.81
CA LYS A 437 8.05 5.69 20.23
C LYS A 437 9.02 6.62 20.93
N GLU A 438 10.19 6.98 20.42
CA GLU A 438 11.00 7.97 21.16
C GLU A 438 12.04 8.66 20.29
N ASN A 439 11.88 9.97 20.18
CA ASN A 439 12.97 10.88 19.83
C ASN A 439 14.15 10.62 20.77
N ARG A 440 15.31 10.26 20.20
CA ARG A 440 16.63 10.08 20.85
C ARG A 440 16.70 9.07 22.00
N ARG A 441 17.16 7.85 21.70
CA ARG A 441 18.09 7.04 22.53
C ARG A 441 18.56 5.83 21.73
N GLU A 442 19.82 5.83 21.28
CA GLU A 442 20.46 4.66 20.68
C GLU A 442 20.69 3.61 21.77
N ILE A 443 20.14 2.41 21.60
CA ILE A 443 20.49 1.23 22.40
C ILE A 443 21.28 0.30 21.49
N THR A 444 22.60 0.26 21.68
CA THR A 444 23.51 -0.64 20.98
C THR A 444 23.61 -1.95 21.77
N THR A 445 23.32 -3.07 21.12
CA THR A 445 23.59 -4.40 21.69
C THR A 445 24.84 -4.94 20.99
N THR A 446 25.95 -5.03 21.73
CA THR A 446 27.26 -5.44 21.19
C THR A 446 27.58 -6.86 21.68
N MET A 447 27.95 -7.76 20.78
CA MET A 447 28.44 -9.09 21.14
C MET A 447 29.90 -9.01 21.56
N TYR A 448 30.24 -9.46 22.77
CA TYR A 448 31.63 -9.63 23.21
C TYR A 448 31.99 -11.11 23.36
N HIS A 449 33.17 -11.49 22.87
CA HIS A 449 33.78 -12.77 23.19
C HIS A 449 34.77 -12.60 24.34
N LEU A 450 34.47 -13.21 25.50
CA LEU A 450 35.42 -13.32 26.60
C LEU A 450 36.16 -14.66 26.50
N SER A 451 37.46 -14.61 26.25
CA SER A 451 38.37 -15.75 26.37
C SER A 451 38.82 -15.90 27.82
N HIS A 452 38.48 -17.02 28.47
CA HIS A 452 39.03 -17.38 29.78
C HIS A 452 40.39 -18.08 29.62
N PRO A 453 41.27 -18.04 30.65
CA PRO A 453 42.60 -18.66 30.62
C PRO A 453 42.59 -20.16 30.31
N ASP A 454 41.46 -20.84 30.54
CA ASP A 454 41.31 -22.29 30.42
C ASP A 454 40.78 -22.75 29.04
N GLY A 455 40.77 -21.87 28.03
CA GLY A 455 40.45 -22.23 26.64
C GLY A 455 38.95 -22.42 26.32
N THR A 456 38.05 -22.28 27.29
CA THR A 456 36.60 -22.30 27.05
C THR A 456 36.08 -20.96 26.53
N ARG A 457 35.31 -20.98 25.44
CA ARG A 457 34.58 -19.80 24.90
C ARG A 457 33.17 -19.73 25.46
N SER A 458 32.82 -18.62 26.11
CA SER A 458 31.44 -18.30 26.50
C SER A 458 30.92 -17.10 25.68
N LYS A 459 29.63 -17.13 25.31
CA LYS A 459 28.91 -16.01 24.70
C LYS A 459 28.12 -15.27 25.79
N LYS A 460 28.31 -13.95 25.90
CA LYS A 460 27.50 -13.10 26.78
C LYS A 460 26.92 -11.94 25.96
N GLU A 461 25.60 -11.75 26.04
CA GLU A 461 24.92 -10.56 25.57
C GLU A 461 24.94 -9.52 26.71
N LEU A 462 25.50 -8.34 26.46
CA LEU A 462 25.32 -7.18 27.33
C LEU A 462 24.74 -6.03 26.50
N GLY A 463 23.57 -5.53 26.90
CA GLY A 463 23.06 -4.26 26.42
C GLY A 463 23.62 -3.13 27.27
N SER A 464 24.14 -2.07 26.64
CA SER A 464 24.54 -0.84 27.33
C SER A 464 23.71 0.34 26.83
N SER A 465 23.20 1.14 27.78
CA SER A 465 22.66 2.48 27.52
C SER A 465 23.81 3.50 27.55
N SER A 466 23.66 4.61 26.83
CA SER A 466 24.62 5.72 26.72
C SER A 466 25.08 6.34 28.05
N ASP A 467 24.44 6.01 29.19
CA ASP A 467 24.78 6.54 30.52
C ASP A 467 25.62 5.58 31.39
N GLY A 468 26.19 4.51 30.82
CA GLY A 468 27.18 3.66 31.51
C GLY A 468 26.64 2.83 32.69
N ARG A 469 25.31 2.68 32.83
CA ARG A 469 24.71 1.80 33.83
C ARG A 469 24.41 0.41 33.25
N PRO A 470 24.82 -0.70 33.91
CA PRO A 470 24.43 -2.03 33.49
C PRO A 470 22.94 -2.26 33.74
N LEU A 471 22.21 -2.71 32.72
CA LEU A 471 20.84 -3.21 32.86
C LEU A 471 20.88 -4.54 33.60
N THR A 472 20.79 -4.49 34.93
CA THR A 472 20.52 -5.66 35.77
C THR A 472 19.02 -5.69 36.03
N GLY A 473 18.31 -6.60 35.36
CA GLY A 473 16.90 -6.84 35.64
C GLY A 473 16.15 -7.50 34.48
N PHE A 474 15.72 -8.73 34.74
CA PHE A 474 14.75 -9.53 33.97
C PHE A 474 15.26 -10.26 32.72
N LEU A 475 16.02 -11.33 32.95
CA LEU A 475 15.85 -12.57 32.18
C LEU A 475 15.40 -13.67 33.16
N HIS A 476 14.09 -13.89 33.25
CA HIS A 476 13.55 -15.14 33.76
C HIS A 476 13.13 -15.99 32.56
N CYS A 477 13.72 -17.19 32.51
CA CYS A 477 13.43 -18.38 31.73
C CYS A 477 12.31 -18.31 30.67
N LEU A 478 12.63 -18.72 29.44
CA LEU A 478 11.76 -19.55 28.61
C LEU A 478 12.63 -20.50 27.79
N HIS A 479 12.91 -21.65 28.39
CA HIS A 479 13.26 -22.88 27.70
C HIS A 479 11.93 -23.63 27.48
N CYS A 480 11.54 -23.80 26.21
CA CYS A 480 10.80 -24.93 25.62
C CYS A 480 10.58 -24.61 24.15
#